data_AF-A0A6B2V312-F1
#
_entry.id   AF-A0A6B2V312-F1
#
_cell.length_a   1.000
_cell.length_b   1.000
_cell.length_c   1.000
_cell.angle_alpha   90.00
_cell.angle_beta   90.00
_cell.angle_gamma   90.00
#
_symmetry.space_group_name_H-M   'P 1'
#
loop_
_entity.id
_entity.type
_entity.pdbx_description
1 polymer ?
#
loop_
_entity_poly.entity_id
_entity_poly.type
_entity_poly.pdbx_seq_one_letter_code
_entity_poly.pdbx_strand_id
1 'polypeptide(L)'
;MTGTTQVRESDPVLGALGSLGAPVECAGPSRLDLAGPQALWLVTAGELDLFAVDAERQGHWHHLGRLAAGSLLLGPAPGPRHTLVARPLRDCAV
;
A
#
# COMPACT_ATOMS: atom_id res chain seq x y z
N MET A 1 -0.94 -25.52 26.82
CA MET A 1 0.43 -25.70 26.29
C MET A 1 0.33 -26.89 25.35
N THR A 2 0.18 -26.71 24.04
CA THR A 2 1.02 -26.00 23.08
C THR A 2 0.14 -25.46 21.95
N GLY A 3 0.11 -24.14 21.76
CA GLY A 3 -0.42 -23.54 20.54
C GLY A 3 0.66 -23.61 19.48
N THR A 4 0.48 -24.45 18.47
CA THR A 4 1.34 -24.51 17.29
C THR A 4 1.26 -23.15 16.62
N THR A 5 2.29 -22.33 16.77
CA THR A 5 2.46 -21.12 15.95
C THR A 5 2.71 -21.60 14.54
N GLN A 6 1.63 -21.76 13.77
CA GLN A 6 1.69 -22.04 12.35
C GLN A 6 2.43 -20.86 11.73
N VAL A 7 3.68 -21.10 11.31
CA VAL A 7 4.36 -20.23 10.36
C VAL A 7 3.40 -20.16 9.17
N ARG A 8 2.73 -19.01 8.99
CA ARG A 8 1.90 -18.78 7.82
C ARG A 8 2.82 -18.99 6.63
N GLU A 9 2.64 -20.10 5.95
CA GLU A 9 3.28 -20.38 4.68
C GLU A 9 3.01 -19.16 3.80
N SER A 10 4.08 -18.44 3.48
CA SER A 10 4.03 -17.24 2.68
C SER A 10 3.25 -17.54 1.41
N ASP A 11 2.18 -16.79 1.15
CA ASP A 11 1.34 -16.98 -0.04
C ASP A 11 2.25 -16.98 -1.28
N PRO A 12 2.34 -18.11 -2.02
CA PRO A 12 3.31 -18.26 -3.10
C PRO A 12 3.00 -17.33 -4.28
N VAL A 13 1.72 -16.97 -4.50
CA VAL A 13 1.32 -16.03 -5.55
C VAL A 13 1.72 -14.62 -5.16
N LEU A 14 1.49 -14.25 -3.89
CA LEU A 14 1.89 -12.94 -3.36
C LEU A 14 3.42 -12.77 -3.39
N GLY A 15 4.16 -13.83 -3.04
CA GLY A 15 5.62 -13.84 -3.14
C GLY A 15 6.13 -13.72 -4.58
N ALA A 16 5.53 -14.45 -5.51
CA ALA A 16 5.88 -14.37 -6.92
C ALA A 16 5.63 -12.97 -7.50
N LEU A 17 4.44 -12.40 -7.28
CA LEU A 17 4.10 -11.05 -7.74
C LEU A 17 4.98 -9.98 -7.08
N GLY A 18 5.24 -10.10 -5.77
CA GLY A 18 6.12 -9.18 -5.04
C GLY A 18 7.55 -9.16 -5.60
N SER A 19 8.06 -10.30 -6.07
CA SER A 19 9.40 -10.39 -6.68
C SER A 19 9.55 -9.71 -8.04
N LEU A 20 8.45 -9.34 -8.70
CA LEU A 20 8.47 -8.62 -9.98
C LEU A 20 8.70 -7.11 -9.80
N GLY A 21 8.45 -6.59 -8.60
CA GLY A 21 8.53 -5.17 -8.27
C GLY A 21 9.80 -4.77 -7.54
N ALA A 22 9.87 -3.49 -7.16
CA ALA A 22 10.87 -2.98 -6.22
C ALA A 22 10.21 -2.83 -4.84
N PRO A 23 10.73 -3.49 -3.79
CA PRO A 23 10.12 -3.40 -2.47
C PRO A 23 10.26 -1.98 -1.91
N VAL A 24 9.18 -1.47 -1.33
CA VAL A 24 9.18 -0.19 -0.63
C VAL A 24 8.98 -0.46 0.86
N GLU A 25 10.06 -0.32 1.63
CA GLU A 25 9.96 -0.42 3.07
C GLU A 25 9.26 0.80 3.65
N CYS A 26 8.08 0.57 4.21
CA CYS A 26 7.33 1.59 4.91
C CYS A 26 7.89 1.75 6.33
N ALA A 27 8.98 2.52 6.47
CA ALA A 27 9.55 2.82 7.78
C ALA A 27 8.65 3.79 8.57
N GLY A 28 7.63 3.22 9.25
CA GLY A 28 6.72 3.93 10.16
C GLY A 28 5.49 4.58 9.51
N PRO A 29 4.66 5.30 10.28
CA PRO A 29 3.43 5.95 9.80
C PRO A 29 3.73 7.23 9.02
N SER A 30 4.63 7.13 8.05
CA SER A 30 4.96 8.21 7.12
C SER A 30 4.07 8.11 5.89
N ARG A 31 3.75 9.25 5.29
CA ARG A 31 3.00 9.31 4.03
C ARG A 31 3.79 8.62 2.93
N LEU A 32 3.15 7.74 2.17
CA LEU A 32 3.67 7.16 0.95
C LEU A 32 3.05 7.87 -0.26
N ASP A 33 3.88 8.53 -1.06
CA ASP A 33 3.48 9.10 -2.33
C ASP A 33 3.50 8.00 -3.40
N LEU A 34 2.34 7.72 -3.98
CA LEU A 34 2.20 6.72 -5.02
C LEU A 34 2.77 7.25 -6.35
N ALA A 35 3.60 6.43 -6.99
CA ALA A 35 4.10 6.68 -8.34
C ALA A 35 2.92 6.68 -9.33
N GLY A 36 3.06 7.42 -10.43
CA GLY A 36 1.98 7.75 -11.36
C GLY A 36 1.26 6.56 -12.03
N PRO A 37 0.42 6.81 -13.04
CA PRO A 37 -0.62 5.86 -13.49
C PRO A 37 -0.12 4.52 -14.04
N GLN A 38 1.17 4.44 -14.38
CA GLN A 38 1.78 3.24 -14.92
C GLN A 38 2.34 2.31 -13.82
N ALA A 39 2.39 2.77 -12.57
CA ALA A 39 2.83 1.96 -11.45
C ALA A 39 1.70 1.06 -10.93
N LEU A 40 2.03 -0.19 -10.63
CA LEU A 40 1.16 -1.13 -9.93
C LEU A 40 1.76 -1.39 -8.55
N TRP A 41 1.00 -1.09 -7.51
CA TRP A 41 1.35 -1.27 -6.12
C TRP A 41 0.72 -2.55 -5.59
N LEU A 42 1.47 -3.34 -4.82
CA LEU A 42 1.01 -4.59 -4.23
C LEU A 42 1.26 -4.56 -2.73
N VAL A 43 0.23 -4.62 -1.91
CA VAL A 43 0.44 -4.76 -0.46
C VAL A 43 0.92 -6.18 -0.19
N THR A 44 2.19 -6.36 0.16
CA THR A 44 2.79 -7.68 0.41
C THR A 44 2.64 -8.12 1.86
N ALA A 45 2.54 -7.17 2.78
CA ALA A 45 2.30 -7.44 4.20
C ALA A 45 1.55 -6.27 4.88
N GLY A 46 0.91 -6.58 6.00
CA GLY A 46 0.21 -5.60 6.83
C GLY A 46 -0.99 -4.96 6.15
N GLU A 47 -1.24 -3.70 6.49
CA GLU A 47 -2.37 -2.91 6.01
C GLU A 47 -1.94 -1.47 5.68
N LEU A 48 -2.67 -0.85 4.76
CA LEU A 48 -2.40 0.48 4.24
C LEU A 48 -3.71 1.23 4.01
N ASP A 49 -3.85 2.41 4.60
CA ASP A 49 -5.00 3.28 4.38
C ASP A 49 -4.76 4.16 3.14
N LEU A 50 -5.72 4.20 2.23
CA LEU A 50 -5.69 4.99 1.01
C LEU A 50 -6.49 6.28 1.18
N PHE A 51 -5.94 7.39 0.71
CA PHE A 51 -6.56 8.71 0.80
C PHE A 51 -6.56 9.44 -0.55
N ALA A 52 -7.63 10.18 -0.82
CA ALA A 52 -7.61 11.25 -1.82
C ALA A 52 -7.18 12.56 -1.14
N VAL A 53 -6.23 13.26 -1.75
CA VAL A 53 -5.75 14.58 -1.31
C VAL A 53 -5.74 15.53 -2.49
N ASP A 54 -5.94 16.82 -2.22
CA ASP A 54 -5.78 17.86 -3.24
C ASP A 54 -4.38 17.80 -3.88
N ALA A 55 -4.28 18.07 -5.18
CA ALA A 55 -3.06 17.96 -5.98
C ALA A 55 -1.94 18.90 -5.49
N GLU A 56 -2.29 20.05 -4.91
CA GLU A 56 -1.35 20.98 -4.27
C GLU A 56 -0.94 20.50 -2.87
N ARG A 57 -1.48 19.35 -2.41
CA ARG A 57 -1.13 18.66 -1.15
C ARG A 57 -1.37 19.49 0.12
N GLN A 58 -2.14 20.58 0.02
CA GLN A 58 -2.44 21.53 1.10
C GLN A 58 -3.85 21.35 1.69
N GLY A 59 -4.59 20.33 1.26
CA GLY A 59 -5.98 20.07 1.65
C GLY A 59 -6.19 18.92 2.65
N HIS A 60 -7.46 18.68 2.98
CA HIS A 60 -7.87 17.57 3.85
C HIS A 60 -7.64 16.22 3.19
N TRP A 61 -7.30 15.22 4.01
CA TRP A 61 -7.17 13.84 3.55
C TRP A 61 -8.51 13.15 3.64
N HIS A 62 -9.03 12.71 2.50
CA HIS A 62 -10.28 11.98 2.41
C HIS A 62 -9.98 10.48 2.39
N HIS A 63 -10.28 9.77 3.48
CA HIS A 63 -10.08 8.33 3.56
C HIS A 63 -10.99 7.60 2.56
N LEU A 64 -10.39 6.80 1.68
CA LEU A 64 -11.11 6.04 0.65
C LEU A 64 -11.32 4.59 1.06
N GLY A 65 -10.40 4.02 1.83
CA GLY A 65 -10.47 2.64 2.25
C GLY A 65 -9.14 2.09 2.74
N ARG A 66 -9.20 0.88 3.27
CA ARG A 66 -8.05 0.13 3.77
C ARG A 66 -7.73 -1.02 2.83
N LEU A 67 -6.46 -1.16 2.49
CA LEU A 67 -5.91 -2.23 1.68
C LEU A 67 -5.12 -3.17 2.59
N ALA A 68 -5.40 -4.47 2.51
CA ALA A 68 -4.67 -5.51 3.23
C ALA A 68 -3.71 -6.25 2.29
N ALA A 69 -2.82 -7.08 2.85
CA ALA A 69 -1.94 -7.95 2.08
C ALA A 69 -2.69 -8.72 0.96
N GLY A 70 -2.13 -8.72 -0.25
CA GLY A 70 -2.76 -9.25 -1.47
C GLY A 70 -3.55 -8.22 -2.28
N SER A 71 -3.77 -7.01 -1.77
CA SER A 71 -4.45 -5.94 -2.52
C SER A 71 -3.53 -5.33 -3.57
N LEU A 72 -4.08 -5.10 -4.77
CA LEU A 72 -3.43 -4.40 -5.86
C LEU A 72 -4.04 -3.01 -6.06
N LEU A 73 -3.20 -2.00 -6.28
CA LEU A 73 -3.60 -0.62 -6.52
C LEU A 73 -2.82 -0.04 -7.70
N LEU A 74 -3.53 0.51 -8.68
CA LEU A 74 -2.91 1.31 -9.73
C LEU A 74 -2.53 2.69 -9.18
N GLY A 75 -1.36 3.18 -9.59
CA GLY A 75 -0.90 4.51 -9.26
C GLY A 75 -1.87 5.61 -9.71
N PRO A 76 -1.88 6.77 -9.04
CA PRO A 76 -2.77 7.87 -9.38
C PRO A 76 -2.53 8.35 -10.82
N ALA A 77 -3.61 8.45 -11.59
CA ALA A 77 -3.59 9.18 -12.86
C ALA A 77 -3.62 10.70 -12.62
N PRO A 78 -2.99 11.51 -13.51
CA PRO A 78 -3.15 12.95 -13.46
C PRO A 78 -4.63 13.29 -13.62
N GLY A 79 -5.18 13.96 -12.62
CA GLY A 79 -6.59 14.34 -12.54
C GLY A 79 -6.73 15.83 -12.18
N PRO A 80 -7.93 16.40 -12.34
CA PRO A 80 -8.10 17.84 -12.32
C PRO A 80 -7.79 18.51 -10.98
N ARG A 81 -7.91 17.80 -9.84
CA ARG A 81 -7.68 18.40 -8.50
C ARG A 81 -7.20 17.46 -7.39
N HIS A 82 -7.19 16.14 -7.58
CA HIS A 82 -6.84 15.22 -6.50
C HIS A 82 -5.85 14.15 -6.96
N THR A 83 -4.93 13.80 -6.07
CA THR A 83 -4.02 12.66 -6.20
C THR A 83 -4.31 11.65 -5.09
N LEU A 84 -3.81 10.43 -5.26
CA LEU A 84 -3.84 9.40 -4.24
C LEU A 84 -2.55 9.39 -3.43
N VAL A 85 -2.70 9.25 -2.12
CA VAL A 85 -1.60 9.01 -1.19
C VAL A 85 -1.98 7.88 -0.27
N ALA A 86 -0.97 7.17 0.21
CA ALA A 86 -1.16 6.07 1.11
C ALA A 86 -0.54 6.36 2.47
N ARG A 87 -1.10 5.76 3.52
CA ARG A 87 -0.52 5.71 4.85
C ARG A 87 -0.33 4.25 5.23
N PRO A 88 0.92 3.75 5.21
CA PRO A 88 1.24 2.44 5.74
C PRO A 88 0.92 2.37 7.24
N LEU A 89 0.40 1.23 7.68
CA LEU A 89 0.21 0.93 9.09
C LEU A 89 1.36 0.07 9.59
N ARG A 90 1.27 -0.40 10.84
CA ARG A 90 2.33 -1.23 11.43
C ARG A 90 2.55 -2.49 10.57
N ASP A 91 3.83 -2.82 10.38
CA ASP A 91 4.28 -4.01 9.65
C ASP A 91 3.83 -4.05 8.17
N CYS A 92 3.53 -2.88 7.59
CA CYS A 92 3.14 -2.77 6.19
C CYS A 92 4.34 -2.82 5.25
N ALA A 93 4.21 -3.60 4.18
CA ALA A 93 5.16 -3.63 3.07
C ALA A 93 4.39 -3.60 1.75
N VAL A 94 4.93 -2.85 0.77
CA VAL A 94 4.35 -2.68 -0.57
C VAL A 94 5.38 -2.81 -1.69
#